data_AF-D3IFQ2-F1
#
_entry.id   AF-D3IFQ2-F1
#
_cell.length_a   1.000
_cell.length_b   1.000
_cell.length_c   1.000
_cell.angle_alpha   90.00
_cell.angle_beta   90.00
_cell.angle_gamma   90.00
#
_symmetry.space_group_name_H-M   'P 1'
#
loop_
_entity.id
_entity.type
_entity.pdbx_description
1 polymer ?
#
loop_
_entity_poly.entity_id
_entity_poly.type
_entity_poly.pdbx_seq_one_letter_code
_entity_poly.pdbx_strand_id
1 'polypeptide(L)'
;MLKSIFAALTILFAALVPTTAQAANDTQIKATSPEVQYIGRVEHNATAGTVRYDWVGTYLRTGFTGTEIAVLISDEGESYHNVFVDGKWIKKIRVKGNTPQRMVLANGLKSGKHQLVLQKCTEGEYGCTTVHALLLSKGGSLHAVPVPKRLIEVIGDSYTCGYGTESNKATDPFKLETENCDKAYACLLARYFGADYVLAAHSGRGMVRNWGDTVQISKGNMSQRYLQLFDHYATTPYDFKAYRPQLVLINLGTNDYSTVITPSVEQYVGAYVKLIELVRKHYGPVPVICIRPHSAGAYLSASFKVLQQRLSAHKDVHFAEFMPGIITVDKDLGASYHPNYSGQQKLCMTLVPLVSAVMGWEIN
;
A
#
# COMPACT_ATOMS: atom_id res chain seq x y z
N MET A 1 1.64 -64.11 47.28
CA MET A 1 1.96 -64.68 45.94
C MET A 1 1.77 -63.60 44.90
N LEU A 2 2.87 -63.19 44.26
CA LEU A 2 2.92 -62.23 43.16
C LEU A 2 2.18 -62.79 41.93
N LYS A 3 1.33 -61.98 41.29
CA LYS A 3 0.98 -62.15 39.86
C LYS A 3 1.06 -60.80 39.17
N SER A 4 2.13 -60.62 38.41
CA SER A 4 2.35 -59.52 37.47
C SER A 4 1.43 -59.70 36.26
N ILE A 5 0.71 -58.64 35.86
CA ILE A 5 0.01 -58.58 34.58
C ILE A 5 0.65 -57.44 33.78
N PHE A 6 1.39 -57.80 32.73
CA PHE A 6 1.84 -56.88 31.69
C PHE A 6 0.66 -56.61 30.75
N ALA A 7 0.20 -55.36 30.68
CA ALA A 7 -0.75 -54.91 29.67
C ALA A 7 0.04 -54.34 28.48
N ALA A 8 -0.15 -54.93 27.30
CA ALA A 8 0.43 -54.47 26.05
C ALA A 8 -0.25 -53.17 25.59
N LEU A 9 0.52 -52.08 25.50
CA LEU A 9 0.08 -50.81 24.94
C LEU A 9 0.23 -50.85 23.41
N THR A 10 -0.88 -50.92 22.69
CA THR A 10 -0.89 -50.82 21.22
C THR A 10 -0.84 -49.34 20.84
N ILE A 11 0.33 -48.86 20.41
CA ILE A 11 0.49 -47.49 19.89
C ILE A 11 -0.01 -47.49 18.44
N LEU A 12 -1.18 -46.88 18.21
CA LEU A 12 -1.70 -46.62 16.88
C LEU A 12 -0.90 -45.44 16.28
N PHE A 13 0.07 -45.73 15.43
CA PHE A 13 0.74 -44.71 14.61
C PHE A 13 -0.25 -44.20 13.55
N ALA A 14 -0.89 -43.06 13.83
CA ALA A 14 -1.56 -42.29 12.78
C ALA A 14 -0.49 -41.69 11.87
N ALA A 15 -0.29 -42.30 10.70
CA ALA A 15 0.61 -41.76 9.68
C ALA A 15 0.09 -40.39 9.23
N LEU A 16 0.85 -39.33 9.54
CA LEU A 16 0.69 -38.03 8.88
C LEU A 16 1.01 -38.23 7.40
N VAL A 17 -0.02 -38.21 6.56
CA VAL A 17 0.15 -38.12 5.11
C VAL A 17 0.74 -36.73 4.80
N PRO A 18 1.90 -36.62 4.16
CA PRO A 18 2.43 -35.34 3.72
C PRO A 18 1.49 -34.73 2.67
N THR A 19 1.12 -33.47 2.83
CA THR A 19 0.26 -32.67 1.93
C THR A 19 0.90 -32.36 0.56
N THR A 20 1.85 -33.16 0.09
CA THR A 20 2.61 -32.92 -1.14
C THR A 20 1.88 -33.36 -2.41
N ALA A 21 0.84 -34.20 -2.30
CA ALA A 21 0.11 -34.73 -3.46
C ALA A 21 -0.84 -33.73 -4.14
N GLN A 22 -1.21 -32.63 -3.47
CA GLN A 22 -2.17 -31.64 -4.01
C GLN A 22 -1.59 -30.83 -5.19
N ALA A 23 -0.27 -30.61 -5.21
CA ALA A 23 0.38 -29.69 -6.14
C ALA A 23 0.39 -30.12 -7.63
N ALA A 24 0.20 -31.40 -7.93
CA ALA A 24 0.34 -31.93 -9.30
C ALA A 24 -0.92 -31.76 -10.18
N ASN A 25 -2.04 -31.28 -9.62
CA ASN A 25 -3.33 -31.19 -10.33
C ASN A 25 -3.99 -29.81 -10.26
N ASP A 26 -3.28 -28.78 -9.78
CA ASP A 26 -3.81 -27.42 -9.70
C ASP A 26 -4.05 -26.85 -11.12
N THR A 27 -5.18 -26.17 -11.32
CA THR A 27 -5.39 -25.32 -12.49
C THR A 27 -4.53 -24.07 -12.32
N GLN A 28 -3.47 -23.95 -13.13
CA GLN A 28 -2.56 -22.81 -13.12
C GLN A 28 -3.01 -21.76 -14.14
N ILE A 29 -3.24 -20.54 -13.66
CA ILE A 29 -3.69 -19.42 -14.46
C ILE A 29 -2.63 -18.32 -14.40
N LYS A 30 -2.12 -17.91 -15.57
CA LYS A 30 -1.07 -16.89 -15.69
C LYS A 30 -1.47 -15.61 -14.95
N ALA A 31 -0.49 -14.94 -14.35
CA ALA A 31 -0.71 -13.67 -13.65
C ALA A 31 -1.26 -12.56 -14.58
N THR A 32 -1.03 -12.68 -15.89
CA THR A 32 -1.52 -11.76 -16.94
C THR A 32 -2.90 -12.14 -17.49
N SER A 33 -3.64 -13.06 -16.85
CA SER A 33 -5.01 -13.39 -17.25
C SER A 33 -5.91 -12.13 -17.16
N PRO A 34 -6.84 -11.92 -18.11
CA PRO A 34 -7.72 -10.75 -18.09
C PRO A 34 -8.70 -10.74 -16.90
N GLU A 35 -8.89 -11.88 -16.24
CA GLU A 35 -9.67 -12.01 -15.01
C GLU A 35 -8.92 -11.53 -13.76
N VAL A 36 -7.61 -11.27 -13.86
CA VAL A 36 -6.79 -10.70 -12.78
C VAL A 36 -6.60 -9.21 -13.01
N GLN A 37 -7.25 -8.40 -12.16
CA GLN A 37 -7.06 -6.95 -12.17
C GLN A 37 -5.89 -6.59 -11.26
N TYR A 38 -5.03 -5.68 -11.71
CA TYR A 38 -4.00 -5.06 -10.88
C TYR A 38 -4.32 -3.59 -10.69
N ILE A 39 -4.20 -3.13 -9.46
CA ILE A 39 -4.37 -1.74 -9.07
C ILE A 39 -3.08 -1.29 -8.41
N GLY A 40 -2.52 -0.20 -8.93
CA GLY A 40 -1.15 0.23 -8.66
C GLY A 40 -0.33 0.25 -9.95
N ARG A 41 0.97 0.47 -9.80
CA ARG A 41 1.91 0.53 -10.94
C ARG A 41 2.59 -0.82 -11.07
N VAL A 42 2.37 -1.48 -12.21
CA VAL A 42 2.83 -2.85 -12.45
C VAL A 42 3.44 -3.00 -13.83
N GLU A 43 4.41 -3.89 -13.95
CA GLU A 43 4.98 -4.34 -15.20
C GLU A 43 4.35 -5.69 -15.60
N HIS A 44 3.75 -5.75 -16.79
CA HIS A 44 3.23 -7.00 -17.35
C HIS A 44 4.24 -7.63 -18.30
N ASN A 45 4.57 -8.91 -18.09
CA ASN A 45 5.33 -9.71 -19.05
C ASN A 45 4.40 -10.74 -19.69
N ALA A 46 3.80 -10.40 -20.84
CA ALA A 46 2.84 -11.26 -21.54
C ALA A 46 3.46 -12.60 -22.01
N THR A 47 4.74 -12.60 -22.38
CA THR A 47 5.46 -13.79 -22.83
C THR A 47 5.63 -14.80 -21.70
N ALA A 48 6.14 -14.33 -20.55
CA ALA A 48 6.32 -15.18 -19.36
C ALA A 48 5.00 -15.44 -18.61
N GLY A 49 3.99 -14.60 -18.82
CA GLY A 49 2.73 -14.65 -18.08
C GLY A 49 2.82 -14.13 -16.65
N THR A 50 3.80 -13.28 -16.35
CA THR A 50 4.10 -12.78 -15.01
C THR A 50 3.78 -11.28 -14.88
N VAL A 51 3.56 -10.82 -13.64
CA VAL A 51 3.36 -9.41 -13.31
C VAL A 51 4.25 -9.02 -12.14
N ARG A 52 4.93 -7.88 -12.25
CA ARG A 52 5.95 -7.42 -11.28
C ARG A 52 5.64 -6.01 -10.76
N TYR A 53 5.88 -5.77 -9.47
CA TYR A 53 5.61 -4.50 -8.80
C TYR A 53 6.38 -4.34 -7.48
N ASP A 54 6.69 -3.10 -7.09
CA ASP A 54 7.35 -2.79 -5.81
C ASP A 54 6.66 -1.67 -5.01
N TRP A 55 5.88 -0.78 -5.65
CA TRP A 55 5.13 0.27 -4.95
C TRP A 55 4.23 -0.29 -3.86
N VAL A 56 4.29 0.34 -2.68
CA VAL A 56 3.46 0.01 -1.52
C VAL A 56 1.98 0.06 -1.87
N GLY A 57 1.20 -0.85 -1.30
CA GLY A 57 -0.24 -0.87 -1.47
C GLY A 57 -0.72 -1.40 -2.81
N THR A 58 0.15 -1.70 -3.78
CA THR A 58 -0.21 -2.37 -5.03
C THR A 58 -0.93 -3.69 -4.72
N TYR A 59 -2.05 -3.94 -5.40
CA TYR A 59 -2.83 -5.14 -5.17
C TYR A 59 -3.36 -5.75 -6.46
N LEU A 60 -3.58 -7.07 -6.41
CA LEU A 60 -4.38 -7.76 -7.40
C LEU A 60 -5.74 -8.11 -6.82
N ARG A 61 -6.76 -8.12 -7.67
CA ARG A 61 -8.12 -8.53 -7.34
C ARG A 61 -8.67 -9.45 -8.43
N THR A 62 -9.28 -10.56 -8.03
CA THR A 62 -9.94 -11.50 -8.95
C THR A 62 -11.03 -12.28 -8.24
N GLY A 63 -12.00 -12.78 -8.99
CA GLY A 63 -12.96 -13.76 -8.50
C GLY A 63 -12.47 -15.17 -8.82
N PHE A 64 -12.78 -16.15 -7.98
CA PHE A 64 -12.46 -17.56 -8.24
C PHE A 64 -13.58 -18.52 -7.82
N THR A 65 -13.61 -19.70 -8.42
CA THR A 65 -14.45 -20.82 -7.99
C THR A 65 -13.62 -21.88 -7.27
N GLY A 66 -14.18 -22.47 -6.21
CA GLY A 66 -13.56 -23.57 -5.49
C GLY A 66 -13.65 -23.43 -3.98
N THR A 67 -12.74 -24.09 -3.27
CA THR A 67 -12.65 -24.08 -1.80
C THR A 67 -11.29 -23.58 -1.29
N GLU A 68 -10.36 -23.32 -2.21
CA GLU A 68 -9.00 -22.85 -1.93
C GLU A 68 -8.46 -22.05 -3.13
N ILE A 69 -7.47 -21.21 -2.84
CA ILE A 69 -6.68 -20.48 -3.83
C ILE A 69 -5.25 -20.32 -3.30
N ALA A 70 -4.27 -20.55 -4.16
CA ALA A 70 -2.86 -20.32 -3.91
C ALA A 70 -2.27 -19.42 -5.00
N VAL A 71 -1.05 -18.94 -4.76
CA VAL A 71 -0.27 -18.14 -5.71
C VAL A 71 1.11 -18.76 -5.88
N LEU A 72 1.64 -18.73 -7.11
CA LEU A 72 3.04 -18.92 -7.38
C LEU A 72 3.68 -17.53 -7.44
N ILE A 73 4.52 -17.19 -6.47
CA ILE A 73 5.01 -15.82 -6.23
C ILE A 73 6.49 -15.84 -5.86
N SER A 74 7.23 -14.77 -6.16
CA SER A 74 8.61 -14.56 -5.70
C SER A 74 8.81 -13.11 -5.32
N ASP A 75 9.90 -12.80 -4.61
CA ASP A 75 10.26 -11.43 -4.25
C ASP A 75 11.77 -11.22 -4.32
N GLU A 76 12.21 -10.18 -5.02
CA GLU A 76 13.62 -9.79 -5.12
C GLU A 76 14.09 -9.04 -3.86
N GLY A 77 13.85 -9.60 -2.69
CA GLY A 77 14.07 -8.95 -1.41
C GLY A 77 13.19 -9.61 -0.37
N GLU A 78 12.39 -8.81 0.31
CA GLU A 78 11.39 -9.27 1.25
C GLU A 78 10.19 -8.32 1.29
N SER A 79 8.99 -8.87 1.12
CA SER A 79 7.74 -8.10 1.21
C SER A 79 6.68 -8.83 2.03
N TYR A 80 5.77 -8.06 2.63
CA TYR A 80 4.56 -8.60 3.26
C TYR A 80 3.34 -8.29 2.41
N HIS A 81 2.36 -9.21 2.40
CA HIS A 81 1.10 -9.03 1.69
C HIS A 81 -0.09 -9.41 2.54
N ASN A 82 -1.13 -8.58 2.57
CA ASN A 82 -2.42 -8.94 3.13
C ASN A 82 -3.22 -9.79 2.14
N VAL A 83 -3.89 -10.82 2.65
CA VAL A 83 -4.83 -11.67 1.92
C VAL A 83 -6.23 -11.37 2.43
N PHE A 84 -7.12 -10.98 1.52
CA PHE A 84 -8.54 -10.85 1.80
C PHE A 84 -9.34 -11.82 0.94
N VAL A 85 -10.36 -12.45 1.53
CA VAL A 85 -11.36 -13.25 0.82
C VAL A 85 -12.74 -12.74 1.17
N ASP A 86 -13.56 -12.48 0.16
CA ASP A 86 -14.93 -11.97 0.30
C ASP A 86 -15.01 -10.72 1.20
N GLY A 87 -14.05 -9.81 1.02
CA GLY A 87 -13.93 -8.56 1.79
C GLY A 87 -13.41 -8.72 3.21
N LYS A 88 -13.07 -9.93 3.66
CA LYS A 88 -12.56 -10.21 5.01
C LYS A 88 -11.07 -10.46 4.99
N TRP A 89 -10.33 -9.85 5.91
CA TRP A 89 -8.91 -10.15 6.12
C TRP A 89 -8.75 -11.60 6.60
N ILE A 90 -7.88 -12.35 5.92
CA ILE A 90 -7.60 -13.76 6.24
C ILE A 90 -6.28 -13.87 6.99
N LYS A 91 -5.21 -13.30 6.42
CA LYS A 91 -3.87 -13.33 6.99
C LYS A 91 -2.95 -12.34 6.29
N LYS A 92 -1.79 -12.11 6.90
CA LYS A 92 -0.64 -11.45 6.27
C LYS A 92 0.45 -12.48 6.00
N ILE A 93 0.94 -12.54 4.77
CA ILE A 93 1.97 -13.48 4.33
C ILE A 93 3.29 -12.75 4.10
N ARG A 94 4.41 -13.44 4.33
CA ARG A 94 5.77 -12.98 4.04
C ARG A 94 6.26 -13.65 2.76
N VAL A 95 6.67 -12.86 1.77
CA VAL A 95 7.25 -13.34 0.51
C VAL A 95 8.72 -12.95 0.50
N LYS A 96 9.59 -13.93 0.24
CA LYS A 96 11.04 -13.73 0.25
C LYS A 96 11.71 -14.65 -0.75
N GLY A 97 12.70 -14.13 -1.46
CA GLY A 97 13.53 -14.88 -2.39
C GLY A 97 13.01 -14.86 -3.82
N ASN A 98 13.95 -14.87 -4.77
CA ASN A 98 13.72 -14.71 -6.20
C ASN A 98 13.23 -15.98 -6.92
N THR A 99 13.13 -17.10 -6.19
CA THR A 99 12.62 -18.36 -6.75
C THR A 99 11.09 -18.42 -6.56
N PRO A 100 10.31 -18.75 -7.61
CA PRO A 100 8.87 -18.90 -7.49
C PRO A 100 8.51 -19.95 -6.43
N GLN A 101 7.72 -19.55 -5.44
CA GLN A 101 7.24 -20.41 -4.35
C GLN A 101 5.71 -20.46 -4.34
N ARG A 102 5.15 -21.64 -4.05
CA ARG A 102 3.72 -21.83 -3.88
C ARG A 102 3.31 -21.37 -2.49
N MET A 103 2.40 -20.41 -2.41
CA MET A 103 1.82 -19.92 -1.16
C MET A 103 0.30 -20.09 -1.17
N VAL A 104 -0.24 -20.87 -0.24
CA VAL A 104 -1.69 -20.96 -0.04
C VAL A 104 -2.20 -19.63 0.49
N LEU A 105 -3.14 -18.99 -0.21
CA LEU A 105 -3.74 -17.73 0.20
C LEU A 105 -4.96 -17.99 1.09
N ALA A 106 -5.84 -18.90 0.67
CA ALA A 106 -6.97 -19.37 1.46
C ALA A 106 -7.29 -20.84 1.15
N ASN A 107 -7.85 -21.55 2.12
CA ASN A 107 -8.34 -22.92 1.98
C ASN A 107 -9.50 -23.17 2.95
N GLY A 108 -10.19 -24.30 2.81
CA GLY A 108 -11.33 -24.66 3.67
C GLY A 108 -12.54 -23.74 3.49
N LEU A 109 -12.63 -23.04 2.36
CA LEU A 109 -13.80 -22.23 2.02
C LEU A 109 -14.98 -23.13 1.64
N LYS A 110 -16.19 -22.61 1.76
CA LYS A 110 -17.37 -23.29 1.22
C LYS A 110 -17.23 -23.39 -0.30
N SER A 111 -17.70 -24.49 -0.91
CA SER A 111 -17.71 -24.57 -2.37
C SER A 111 -18.57 -23.45 -2.95
N GLY A 112 -18.01 -22.65 -3.86
CA GLY A 112 -18.73 -21.53 -4.45
C GLY A 112 -17.84 -20.54 -5.19
N LYS A 113 -18.37 -19.34 -5.39
CA LYS A 113 -17.64 -18.17 -5.92
C LYS A 113 -17.12 -17.34 -4.76
N HIS A 114 -15.88 -16.92 -4.86
CA HIS A 114 -15.20 -16.08 -3.89
C HIS A 114 -14.47 -14.94 -4.59
N GLN A 115 -14.12 -13.89 -3.86
CA GLN A 115 -13.27 -12.80 -4.32
C GLN A 115 -11.97 -12.77 -3.53
N LEU A 116 -10.84 -12.74 -4.21
CA LEU A 116 -9.51 -12.57 -3.65
C LEU A 116 -9.03 -11.13 -3.84
N VAL A 117 -8.44 -10.56 -2.78
CA VAL A 117 -7.49 -9.44 -2.89
C VAL A 117 -6.16 -9.87 -2.24
N LEU A 118 -5.06 -9.69 -2.96
CA LEU A 118 -3.71 -9.81 -2.43
C LEU A 118 -3.02 -8.44 -2.57
N GLN A 119 -2.72 -7.81 -1.45
CA GLN A 119 -2.25 -6.42 -1.36
C GLN A 119 -0.87 -6.36 -0.74
N LYS A 120 0.10 -5.73 -1.41
CA LYS A 120 1.44 -5.48 -0.88
C LYS A 120 1.37 -4.49 0.28
N CYS A 121 1.85 -4.90 1.45
CA CYS A 121 1.87 -4.07 2.65
C CYS A 121 3.05 -3.10 2.66
N THR A 122 4.21 -3.55 2.18
CA THR A 122 5.51 -2.91 2.41
C THR A 122 6.00 -2.09 1.23
N GLU A 123 6.95 -1.18 1.48
CA GLU A 123 7.54 -0.30 0.46
C GLU A 123 8.41 -1.03 -0.56
N GLY A 124 8.69 -0.36 -1.67
CA GLY A 124 9.53 -0.91 -2.73
C GLY A 124 11.01 -0.90 -2.39
N GLU A 125 11.47 -0.18 -1.36
CA GLU A 125 12.86 -0.27 -0.89
C GLU A 125 13.24 -1.68 -0.40
N TYR A 126 12.27 -2.47 0.06
CA TYR A 126 12.53 -3.78 0.68
C TYR A 126 12.37 -4.97 -0.26
N GLY A 127 11.53 -4.84 -1.30
CA GLY A 127 11.13 -5.98 -2.10
C GLY A 127 10.37 -5.60 -3.37
N CYS A 128 10.69 -6.31 -4.45
CA CYS A 128 9.95 -6.29 -5.71
C CYS A 128 9.31 -7.64 -5.94
N THR A 129 7.99 -7.66 -5.90
CA THR A 129 7.20 -8.87 -5.97
C THR A 129 6.93 -9.23 -7.42
N THR A 130 7.07 -10.51 -7.76
CA THR A 130 6.62 -11.07 -9.04
C THR A 130 5.56 -12.14 -8.80
N VAL A 131 4.38 -11.93 -9.33
CA VAL A 131 3.31 -12.93 -9.39
C VAL A 131 3.48 -13.72 -10.69
N HIS A 132 3.62 -15.04 -10.56
CA HIS A 132 3.82 -15.94 -11.70
C HIS A 132 2.50 -16.56 -12.16
N ALA A 133 1.69 -17.00 -11.21
CA ALA A 133 0.38 -17.58 -11.49
C ALA A 133 -0.53 -17.63 -10.26
N LEU A 134 -1.84 -17.68 -10.50
CA LEU A 134 -2.81 -18.14 -9.52
C LEU A 134 -3.07 -19.63 -9.70
N LEU A 135 -3.24 -20.32 -8.59
CA LEU A 135 -3.41 -21.77 -8.52
C LEU A 135 -4.75 -22.07 -7.86
N LEU A 136 -5.60 -22.79 -8.58
CA LEU A 136 -6.91 -23.24 -8.10
C LEU A 136 -6.94 -24.76 -8.08
N SER A 137 -7.79 -25.35 -7.25
CA SER A 137 -8.07 -26.78 -7.33
C SER A 137 -8.55 -27.15 -8.75
N LYS A 138 -8.32 -28.40 -9.16
CA LYS A 138 -8.72 -28.91 -10.47
C LYS A 138 -10.15 -28.52 -10.86
N GLY A 139 -10.28 -27.81 -11.99
CA GLY A 139 -11.57 -27.37 -12.52
C GLY A 139 -12.08 -26.03 -11.96
N GLY A 140 -11.34 -25.41 -11.05
CA GLY A 140 -11.56 -24.02 -10.64
C GLY A 140 -11.25 -23.05 -11.78
N SER A 141 -11.91 -21.90 -11.77
CA SER A 141 -11.74 -20.85 -12.77
C SER A 141 -11.71 -19.47 -12.11
N LEU A 142 -11.01 -18.53 -12.75
CA LEU A 142 -11.14 -17.12 -12.40
C LEU A 142 -12.38 -16.49 -13.05
N HIS A 143 -12.83 -15.39 -12.48
CA HIS A 143 -13.85 -14.54 -13.07
C HIS A 143 -13.60 -13.08 -12.70
N ALA A 144 -14.05 -12.17 -13.57
CA ALA A 144 -13.94 -10.74 -13.32
C ALA A 144 -14.74 -10.31 -12.07
N VAL A 145 -14.22 -9.32 -11.38
CA VAL A 145 -14.87 -8.66 -10.24
C VAL A 145 -15.28 -7.23 -10.60
N PRO A 146 -16.32 -6.67 -9.95
CA PRO A 146 -16.71 -5.28 -10.16
C PRO A 146 -15.55 -4.31 -9.86
N VAL A 147 -15.35 -3.34 -10.75
CA VAL A 147 -14.39 -2.25 -10.59
C VAL A 147 -15.11 -1.07 -9.92
N PRO A 148 -14.61 -0.55 -8.78
CA PRO A 148 -15.07 0.70 -8.21
C PRO A 148 -15.04 1.85 -9.22
N LYS A 149 -16.02 2.75 -9.15
CA LYS A 149 -16.08 3.93 -10.02
C LYS A 149 -15.10 5.03 -9.61
N ARG A 150 -14.49 4.91 -8.42
CA ARG A 150 -13.67 5.92 -7.76
C ARG A 150 -12.25 5.37 -7.58
N LEU A 151 -11.27 6.24 -7.79
CA LEU A 151 -9.84 6.01 -7.71
C LEU A 151 -9.18 7.26 -7.12
N ILE A 152 -8.47 7.07 -6.01
CA ILE A 152 -7.67 8.11 -5.36
C ILE A 152 -6.19 7.78 -5.59
N GLU A 153 -5.41 8.71 -6.11
CA GLU A 153 -3.95 8.57 -6.10
C GLU A 153 -3.37 9.40 -4.95
N VAL A 154 -2.41 8.82 -4.21
CA VAL A 154 -1.75 9.49 -3.09
C VAL A 154 -0.26 9.54 -3.34
N ILE A 155 0.29 10.75 -3.33
CA ILE A 155 1.73 11.01 -3.35
C ILE A 155 2.16 11.35 -1.92
N GLY A 156 3.02 10.54 -1.32
CA GLY A 156 3.30 10.68 0.10
C GLY A 156 4.62 10.10 0.58
N ASP A 157 4.78 10.10 1.89
CA ASP A 157 5.93 9.57 2.61
C ASP A 157 5.52 8.36 3.49
N SER A 158 6.27 8.13 4.57
CA SER A 158 6.08 7.04 5.53
C SER A 158 4.67 6.98 6.14
N TYR A 159 3.96 8.10 6.25
CA TYR A 159 2.57 8.09 6.73
C TYR A 159 1.64 7.40 5.74
N THR A 160 1.92 7.50 4.45
CA THR A 160 1.17 6.85 3.38
C THR A 160 1.59 5.39 3.21
N CYS A 161 2.86 5.07 3.43
CA CYS A 161 3.38 3.70 3.42
C CYS A 161 2.83 2.83 4.55
N GLY A 162 2.37 3.45 5.65
CA GLY A 162 1.91 2.73 6.83
C GLY A 162 3.07 2.26 7.72
N TYR A 163 4.17 3.02 7.71
CA TYR A 163 5.34 2.80 8.56
C TYR A 163 4.92 2.79 10.04
N GLY A 164 5.27 1.73 10.76
CA GLY A 164 5.04 1.61 12.20
C GLY A 164 3.57 1.45 12.63
N THR A 165 2.64 1.26 11.69
CA THR A 165 1.20 1.21 11.95
C THR A 165 0.75 0.06 12.85
N GLU A 166 1.54 -1.02 12.93
CA GLU A 166 1.23 -2.21 13.74
C GLU A 166 2.03 -2.30 15.06
N SER A 167 2.80 -1.28 15.41
CA SER A 167 3.31 -1.14 16.78
C SER A 167 2.40 -0.20 17.58
N ASN A 168 2.25 -0.49 18.87
CA ASN A 168 1.50 0.33 19.82
C ASN A 168 2.44 1.13 20.76
N LYS A 169 3.74 1.20 20.45
CA LYS A 169 4.73 1.87 21.28
C LYS A 169 5.62 2.77 20.44
N ALA A 170 5.55 4.08 20.75
CA ALA A 170 6.25 5.14 20.04
C ALA A 170 7.76 4.89 19.84
N THR A 171 8.41 4.32 20.87
CA THR A 171 9.86 4.12 20.89
C THR A 171 10.31 2.80 20.27
N ASP A 172 9.39 1.95 19.81
CA ASP A 172 9.79 0.73 19.13
C ASP A 172 10.55 1.07 17.85
N PRO A 173 11.61 0.32 17.50
CA PRO A 173 12.25 0.47 16.21
C PRO A 173 11.31 -0.03 15.11
N PHE A 174 11.51 0.48 13.90
CA PHE A 174 10.85 -0.07 12.74
C PHE A 174 11.21 -1.54 12.52
N LYS A 175 10.21 -2.29 12.11
CA LYS A 175 10.33 -3.65 11.64
C LYS A 175 9.48 -3.79 10.39
N LEU A 176 10.04 -4.41 9.37
CA LEU A 176 9.36 -4.58 8.09
C LEU A 176 7.99 -5.28 8.25
N GLU A 177 7.90 -6.27 9.14
CA GLU A 177 6.65 -6.97 9.43
C GLU A 177 5.60 -6.10 10.13
N THR A 178 5.92 -4.88 10.57
CA THR A 178 4.97 -3.96 11.23
C THR A 178 4.47 -2.85 10.32
N GLU A 179 4.98 -2.76 9.09
CA GLU A 179 4.46 -1.85 8.08
C GLU A 179 3.23 -2.44 7.41
N ASN A 180 2.17 -1.63 7.32
CA ASN A 180 0.91 -2.04 6.71
C ASN A 180 0.11 -0.84 6.19
N CYS A 181 0.23 -0.55 4.90
CA CYS A 181 -0.53 0.53 4.27
C CYS A 181 -2.05 0.35 4.34
N ASP A 182 -2.59 -0.86 4.52
CA ASP A 182 -4.03 -1.08 4.70
C ASP A 182 -4.60 -0.34 5.92
N LYS A 183 -3.74 -0.14 6.93
CA LYS A 183 -4.01 0.58 8.16
C LYS A 183 -3.63 2.06 8.10
N ALA A 184 -3.08 2.54 6.98
CA ALA A 184 -2.75 3.94 6.77
C ALA A 184 -3.97 4.75 6.31
N TYR A 185 -3.96 6.06 6.61
CA TYR A 185 -5.07 6.96 6.32
C TYR A 185 -5.55 6.90 4.87
N ALA A 186 -4.64 6.70 3.90
CA ALA A 186 -4.96 6.66 2.47
C ALA A 186 -5.87 5.48 2.12
N CYS A 187 -5.52 4.27 2.56
CA CYS A 187 -6.34 3.07 2.33
C CYS A 187 -7.64 3.12 3.14
N LEU A 188 -7.61 3.70 4.35
CA LEU A 188 -8.83 3.90 5.14
C LEU A 188 -9.80 4.86 4.46
N LEU A 189 -9.30 5.95 3.88
CA LEU A 189 -10.08 6.95 3.16
C LEU A 189 -10.65 6.38 1.86
N ALA A 190 -9.86 5.62 1.10
CA ALA A 190 -10.33 4.93 -0.09
C ALA A 190 -11.46 3.94 0.24
N ARG A 191 -11.27 3.14 1.30
CA ARG A 191 -12.30 2.21 1.80
C ARG A 191 -13.56 2.93 2.25
N TYR A 192 -13.43 4.06 2.96
CA TYR A 192 -14.56 4.88 3.40
C TYR A 192 -15.45 5.31 2.24
N PHE A 193 -14.84 5.72 1.13
CA PHE A 193 -15.57 6.17 -0.07
C PHE A 193 -15.83 5.07 -1.11
N GLY A 194 -15.53 3.80 -0.82
CA GLY A 194 -15.66 2.71 -1.79
C GLY A 194 -14.85 2.96 -3.07
N ALA A 195 -13.64 3.48 -2.92
CA ALA A 195 -12.71 3.78 -3.99
C ALA A 195 -11.56 2.76 -4.03
N ASP A 196 -11.08 2.47 -5.24
CA ASP A 196 -9.73 1.94 -5.42
C ASP A 196 -8.70 3.06 -5.11
N TYR A 197 -7.43 2.69 -4.93
CA TYR A 197 -6.37 3.66 -4.68
C TYR A 197 -5.05 3.27 -5.37
N VAL A 198 -4.17 4.26 -5.56
CA VAL A 198 -2.75 4.04 -5.93
C VAL A 198 -1.86 4.87 -5.00
N LEU A 199 -0.84 4.24 -4.42
CA LEU A 199 0.09 4.91 -3.52
C LEU A 199 1.46 5.04 -4.20
N ALA A 200 1.86 6.27 -4.51
CA ALA A 200 3.24 6.61 -4.85
C ALA A 200 3.89 7.21 -3.60
N ALA A 201 4.40 6.36 -2.73
CA ALA A 201 4.94 6.77 -1.44
C ALA A 201 6.22 6.02 -1.08
N HIS A 202 7.11 6.71 -0.34
CA HIS A 202 8.38 6.18 0.12
C HIS A 202 8.84 6.89 1.40
N SER A 203 9.14 6.13 2.44
CA SER A 203 9.53 6.61 3.76
C SER A 203 10.80 7.44 3.71
N GLY A 204 10.80 8.57 4.43
CA GLY A 204 11.94 9.47 4.44
C GLY A 204 12.14 10.29 3.15
N ARG A 205 11.32 10.14 2.11
CA ARG A 205 11.38 11.06 0.95
C ARG A 205 10.53 12.30 1.16
N GLY A 206 11.04 13.45 0.73
CA GLY A 206 10.29 14.70 0.76
C GLY A 206 9.93 15.20 -0.64
N MET A 207 9.35 16.39 -0.68
CA MET A 207 9.07 17.15 -1.90
C MET A 207 10.36 17.62 -2.58
N VAL A 208 11.29 18.14 -1.79
CA VAL A 208 12.57 18.74 -2.16
C VAL A 208 13.73 18.01 -1.50
N ARG A 209 13.61 17.75 -0.19
CA ARG A 209 14.67 17.17 0.65
C ARG A 209 14.20 15.92 1.36
N ASN A 210 15.04 14.90 1.38
CA ASN A 210 14.83 13.64 2.09
C ASN A 210 15.29 13.76 3.55
N TRP A 211 14.76 12.88 4.39
CA TRP A 211 15.04 12.85 5.82
C TRP A 211 16.54 12.81 6.11
N GLY A 212 17.02 13.76 6.92
CA GLY A 212 18.39 13.76 7.40
C GLY A 212 19.48 14.07 6.37
N ASP A 213 19.12 14.46 5.14
CA ASP A 213 20.12 14.74 4.10
C ASP A 213 21.00 15.96 4.45
N THR A 214 22.26 15.95 4.02
CA THR A 214 23.23 17.02 4.31
C THR A 214 23.14 18.20 3.34
N VAL A 215 22.25 18.11 2.34
CA VAL A 215 21.98 19.16 1.35
C VAL A 215 20.53 19.67 1.44
N GLN A 216 20.26 20.86 0.92
CA GLN A 216 18.91 21.44 0.89
C GLN A 216 17.98 20.84 -0.17
N ILE A 217 18.54 20.23 -1.22
CA ILE A 217 17.78 19.61 -2.31
C ILE A 217 18.36 18.22 -2.54
N SER A 218 17.58 17.21 -2.20
CA SER A 218 17.99 15.82 -2.34
C SER A 218 17.81 15.31 -3.76
N LYS A 219 18.68 14.38 -4.16
CA LYS A 219 18.40 13.49 -5.29
C LYS A 219 17.38 12.42 -4.87
N GLY A 220 16.60 11.93 -5.83
CA GLY A 220 15.61 10.87 -5.62
C GLY A 220 14.49 11.26 -4.66
N ASN A 221 14.15 12.55 -4.57
CA ASN A 221 12.96 13.02 -3.85
C ASN A 221 11.67 12.57 -4.57
N MET A 222 10.51 12.77 -3.95
CA MET A 222 9.26 12.24 -4.49
C MET A 222 8.87 12.81 -5.86
N SER A 223 9.28 14.05 -6.18
CA SER A 223 8.99 14.61 -7.52
C SER A 223 9.67 13.84 -8.66
N GLN A 224 10.85 13.26 -8.39
CA GLN A 224 11.60 12.44 -9.35
C GLN A 224 11.11 10.98 -9.34
N ARG A 225 10.80 10.46 -8.14
CA ARG A 225 10.37 9.07 -7.95
C ARG A 225 8.96 8.82 -8.46
N TYR A 226 8.07 9.82 -8.33
CA TYR A 226 6.70 9.77 -8.84
C TYR A 226 6.62 9.53 -10.36
N LEU A 227 7.70 9.78 -11.11
CA LEU A 227 7.76 9.53 -12.54
C LEU A 227 8.11 8.07 -12.91
N GLN A 228 8.39 7.23 -11.93
CA GLN A 228 8.89 5.88 -12.15
C GLN A 228 7.78 4.83 -12.03
N LEU A 229 7.89 3.79 -12.86
CA LEU A 229 7.06 2.59 -12.80
C LEU A 229 7.31 1.81 -11.51
N PHE A 230 8.54 1.84 -11.02
CA PHE A 230 9.00 1.19 -9.79
C PHE A 230 9.49 2.23 -8.78
N ASP A 231 9.28 1.95 -7.50
CA ASP A 231 9.74 2.77 -6.39
C ASP A 231 11.27 2.73 -6.25
N HIS A 232 11.87 1.53 -6.30
CA HIS A 232 13.29 1.33 -6.01
C HIS A 232 14.03 0.49 -7.06
N TYR A 233 13.37 -0.51 -7.67
CA TYR A 233 14.09 -1.56 -8.41
C TYR A 233 14.50 -1.20 -9.83
N ALA A 234 13.89 -0.18 -10.43
CA ALA A 234 14.22 0.26 -11.78
C ALA A 234 13.89 1.74 -11.97
N THR A 235 14.54 2.36 -12.95
CA THR A 235 14.26 3.75 -13.36
C THR A 235 13.44 3.79 -14.64
N THR A 236 12.55 2.81 -14.81
CA THR A 236 11.62 2.74 -15.95
C THR A 236 10.59 3.85 -15.77
N PRO A 237 10.42 4.77 -16.76
CA PRO A 237 9.37 5.78 -16.69
C PRO A 237 7.98 5.16 -16.61
N TYR A 238 7.10 5.73 -15.80
CA TYR A 238 5.71 5.29 -15.69
C TYR A 238 4.86 5.77 -16.87
N ASP A 239 4.01 4.90 -17.42
CA ASP A 239 2.97 5.31 -18.37
C ASP A 239 1.72 5.79 -17.62
N PHE A 240 1.58 7.10 -17.52
CA PHE A 240 0.45 7.77 -16.90
C PHE A 240 -0.89 7.56 -17.63
N LYS A 241 -0.93 6.87 -18.77
CA LYS A 241 -2.19 6.51 -19.45
C LYS A 241 -2.83 5.24 -18.88
N ALA A 242 -2.12 4.48 -18.03
CA ALA A 242 -2.61 3.20 -17.51
C ALA A 242 -3.83 3.35 -16.58
N TYR A 243 -3.97 4.49 -15.89
CA TYR A 243 -5.20 4.87 -15.18
C TYR A 243 -5.33 6.39 -15.12
N ARG A 244 -6.50 6.88 -14.71
CA ARG A 244 -6.72 8.30 -14.37
C ARG A 244 -7.45 8.40 -13.02
N PRO A 245 -6.84 8.98 -11.98
CA PRO A 245 -7.52 9.19 -10.70
C PRO A 245 -8.59 10.28 -10.82
N GLN A 246 -9.63 10.20 -9.99
CA GLN A 246 -10.59 11.31 -9.84
C GLN A 246 -10.11 12.32 -8.80
N LEU A 247 -9.22 11.93 -7.90
CA LEU A 247 -8.66 12.77 -6.85
C LEU A 247 -7.18 12.43 -6.63
N VAL A 248 -6.35 13.46 -6.51
CA VAL A 248 -4.95 13.30 -6.08
C VAL A 248 -4.76 13.93 -4.71
N LEU A 249 -4.19 13.16 -3.78
CA LEU A 249 -3.78 13.63 -2.47
C LEU A 249 -2.26 13.77 -2.45
N ILE A 250 -1.75 14.87 -1.91
CA ILE A 250 -0.32 15.07 -1.70
C ILE A 250 -0.08 15.31 -0.22
N ASN A 251 0.63 14.40 0.44
CA ASN A 251 0.98 14.49 1.86
C ASN A 251 2.50 14.39 2.00
N LEU A 252 3.16 15.52 1.75
CA LEU A 252 4.62 15.66 1.74
C LEU A 252 5.04 16.94 2.47
N GLY A 253 6.20 16.88 3.13
CA GLY A 253 6.78 18.02 3.84
C GLY A 253 7.45 17.64 5.16
N THR A 254 7.05 16.51 5.75
CA THR A 254 7.62 15.97 7.00
C THR A 254 9.15 15.88 6.89
N ASN A 255 9.63 15.25 5.82
CA ASN A 255 11.04 14.95 5.62
C ASN A 255 11.83 16.19 5.17
N ASP A 256 11.18 17.09 4.42
CA ASP A 256 11.78 18.34 3.95
C ASP A 256 12.28 19.20 5.13
N TYR A 257 11.46 19.29 6.17
CA TYR A 257 11.72 20.07 7.39
C TYR A 257 12.23 19.23 8.56
N SER A 258 12.80 18.06 8.27
CA SER A 258 13.45 17.23 9.27
C SER A 258 14.86 17.71 9.60
N THR A 259 15.31 17.44 10.83
CA THR A 259 16.67 17.75 11.30
C THR A 259 17.04 19.23 11.11
N VAL A 260 18.31 19.56 10.86
CA VAL A 260 18.82 20.95 10.91
C VAL A 260 18.75 21.68 9.57
N ILE A 261 19.02 20.98 8.46
CA ILE A 261 19.08 21.59 7.13
C ILE A 261 17.68 21.50 6.52
N THR A 262 17.09 22.63 6.12
CA THR A 262 15.77 22.64 5.50
C THR A 262 15.79 23.40 4.17
N PRO A 263 14.90 23.08 3.22
CA PRO A 263 14.74 23.90 2.03
C PRO A 263 14.20 25.29 2.40
N SER A 264 14.47 26.27 1.56
CA SER A 264 13.82 27.58 1.64
C SER A 264 12.32 27.45 1.36
N VAL A 265 11.55 28.44 1.81
CA VAL A 265 10.10 28.53 1.51
C VAL A 265 9.86 28.46 0.00
N GLU A 266 10.62 29.21 -0.80
CA GLU A 266 10.47 29.23 -2.26
C GLU A 266 10.84 27.89 -2.90
N GLN A 267 11.87 27.20 -2.40
CA GLN A 267 12.21 25.85 -2.89
C GLN A 267 11.06 24.87 -2.65
N TYR A 268 10.51 24.85 -1.43
CA TYR A 268 9.39 23.95 -1.08
C TYR A 268 8.13 24.29 -1.87
N VAL A 269 7.69 25.56 -1.83
CA VAL A 269 6.47 26.02 -2.53
C VAL A 269 6.60 25.83 -4.04
N GLY A 270 7.73 26.21 -4.63
CA GLY A 270 7.97 26.07 -6.07
C GLY A 270 8.01 24.61 -6.52
N ALA A 271 8.58 23.71 -5.73
CA ALA A 271 8.56 22.27 -6.03
C ALA A 271 7.15 21.68 -5.91
N TYR A 272 6.37 22.11 -4.92
CA TYR A 272 4.99 21.67 -4.74
C TYR A 272 4.12 22.09 -5.93
N VAL A 273 4.22 23.35 -6.36
CA VAL A 273 3.53 23.85 -7.56
C VAL A 273 3.90 23.02 -8.79
N LYS A 274 5.19 22.76 -9.01
CA LYS A 274 5.67 21.91 -10.11
C LYS A 274 5.13 20.48 -10.06
N LEU A 275 5.00 19.90 -8.87
CA LEU A 275 4.40 18.57 -8.72
C LEU A 275 2.92 18.57 -9.12
N ILE A 276 2.17 19.60 -8.73
CA ILE A 276 0.75 19.76 -9.13
C ILE A 276 0.64 19.95 -10.65
N GLU A 277 1.50 20.77 -11.24
CA GLU A 277 1.57 20.97 -12.70
C GLU A 277 1.90 19.66 -13.41
N LEU A 278 2.83 18.86 -12.85
CA LEU A 278 3.19 17.55 -13.38
C LEU A 278 2.00 16.58 -13.34
N VAL A 279 1.29 16.50 -12.20
CA VAL A 279 0.05 15.72 -12.08
C VAL A 279 -0.96 16.15 -13.15
N ARG A 280 -1.18 17.45 -13.32
CA ARG A 280 -2.16 17.98 -14.28
C ARG A 280 -1.74 17.81 -15.73
N LYS A 281 -0.43 17.82 -16.02
CA LYS A 281 0.12 17.50 -17.33
C LYS A 281 -0.26 16.07 -17.74
N HIS A 282 -0.29 15.14 -16.80
CA HIS A 282 -0.59 13.73 -17.05
C HIS A 282 -2.08 13.39 -16.99
N TYR A 283 -2.85 13.98 -16.06
CA TYR A 283 -4.25 13.62 -15.81
C TYR A 283 -5.28 14.71 -16.18
N GLY A 284 -4.84 15.83 -16.73
CA GLY A 284 -5.70 16.99 -16.96
C GLY A 284 -6.04 17.73 -15.65
N PRO A 285 -7.11 18.54 -15.61
CA PRO A 285 -7.50 19.31 -14.42
C PRO A 285 -8.15 18.41 -13.35
N VAL A 286 -7.39 17.46 -12.81
CA VAL A 286 -7.81 16.62 -11.68
C VAL A 286 -7.80 17.46 -10.39
N PRO A 287 -8.82 17.33 -9.52
CA PRO A 287 -8.79 17.89 -8.17
C PRO A 287 -7.58 17.40 -7.39
N VAL A 288 -6.90 18.32 -6.70
CA VAL A 288 -5.76 18.01 -5.83
C VAL A 288 -6.05 18.51 -4.42
N ILE A 289 -5.89 17.66 -3.42
CA ILE A 289 -5.87 18.08 -2.01
C ILE A 289 -4.43 18.02 -1.51
N CYS A 290 -3.89 19.19 -1.16
CA CYS A 290 -2.61 19.32 -0.48
C CYS A 290 -2.85 19.13 1.02
N ILE A 291 -2.19 18.17 1.64
CA ILE A 291 -2.36 17.83 3.05
C ILE A 291 -1.17 18.38 3.82
N ARG A 292 -1.43 19.25 4.81
CA ARG A 292 -0.38 19.64 5.76
C ARG A 292 -0.09 18.44 6.68
N PRO A 293 1.13 17.89 6.69
CA PRO A 293 1.43 16.74 7.54
C PRO A 293 1.16 17.05 9.02
N HIS A 294 0.70 16.06 9.79
CA HIS A 294 0.40 16.26 11.22
C HIS A 294 1.64 16.60 12.06
N SER A 295 2.83 16.25 11.57
CA SER A 295 4.14 16.57 12.15
C SER A 295 4.62 17.97 11.80
N ALA A 296 3.84 18.77 11.08
CA ALA A 296 4.22 20.11 10.65
C ALA A 296 4.50 21.03 11.82
N GLY A 297 5.79 21.28 12.08
CA GLY A 297 6.26 22.35 12.95
C GLY A 297 6.03 23.75 12.35
N ALA A 298 6.59 24.77 13.00
CA ALA A 298 6.40 26.17 12.63
C ALA A 298 6.88 26.48 11.19
N TYR A 299 8.04 25.97 10.80
CA TYR A 299 8.62 26.24 9.47
C TYR A 299 7.80 25.63 8.33
N LEU A 300 7.45 24.33 8.43
CA LEU A 300 6.58 23.70 7.43
C LEU A 300 5.21 24.39 7.38
N SER A 301 4.65 24.75 8.53
CA SER A 301 3.37 25.49 8.59
C SER A 301 3.44 26.85 7.90
N ALA A 302 4.54 27.59 8.05
CA ALA A 302 4.75 28.85 7.37
C ALA A 302 4.85 28.67 5.84
N SER A 303 5.63 27.68 5.37
CA SER A 303 5.74 27.37 3.95
C SER A 303 4.42 26.91 3.35
N PHE A 304 3.65 26.11 4.07
CA PHE A 304 2.34 25.64 3.64
C PHE A 304 1.32 26.79 3.50
N LYS A 305 1.38 27.79 4.40
CA LYS A 305 0.57 29.01 4.27
C LYS A 305 0.94 29.82 3.02
N VAL A 306 2.23 29.90 2.68
CA VAL A 306 2.67 30.57 1.43
C VAL A 306 2.20 29.78 0.21
N LEU A 307 2.22 28.45 0.26
CA LEU A 307 1.66 27.59 -0.79
C LEU A 307 0.15 27.85 -1.01
N GLN A 308 -0.62 27.94 0.07
CA GLN A 308 -2.04 28.29 0.03
C GLN A 308 -2.29 29.63 -0.65
N GLN A 309 -1.53 30.66 -0.27
CA GLN A 309 -1.63 31.98 -0.89
C GLN A 309 -1.29 31.92 -2.39
N ARG A 310 -0.22 31.23 -2.75
CA ARG A 310 0.23 31.05 -4.15
C ARG A 310 -0.82 30.36 -5.02
N LEU A 311 -1.55 29.40 -4.45
CA LEU A 311 -2.52 28.58 -5.18
C LEU A 311 -3.98 29.02 -4.99
N SER A 312 -4.23 30.14 -4.31
CA SER A 312 -5.58 30.64 -3.97
C SER A 312 -6.52 30.85 -5.18
N ALA A 313 -5.97 31.13 -6.36
CA ALA A 313 -6.75 31.28 -7.59
C ALA A 313 -7.11 29.95 -8.28
N HIS A 314 -6.51 28.82 -7.87
CA HIS A 314 -6.75 27.52 -8.48
C HIS A 314 -7.92 26.79 -7.79
N LYS A 315 -9.11 26.84 -8.40
CA LYS A 315 -10.34 26.28 -7.83
C LYS A 315 -10.31 24.76 -7.59
N ASP A 316 -9.52 24.03 -8.38
CA ASP A 316 -9.37 22.57 -8.25
C ASP A 316 -8.14 22.17 -7.41
N VAL A 317 -7.55 23.12 -6.65
CA VAL A 317 -6.57 22.80 -5.60
C VAL A 317 -7.16 23.17 -4.26
N HIS A 318 -7.18 22.21 -3.35
CA HIS A 318 -7.73 22.34 -2.01
C HIS A 318 -6.66 22.03 -0.98
N PHE A 319 -6.91 22.43 0.26
CA PHE A 319 -5.95 22.29 1.35
C PHE A 319 -6.60 21.61 2.55
N ALA A 320 -6.00 20.51 3.00
CA ALA A 320 -6.35 19.86 4.24
C ALA A 320 -5.40 20.34 5.34
N GLU A 321 -6.00 20.93 6.38
CA GLU A 321 -5.28 21.35 7.58
C GLU A 321 -5.23 20.21 8.59
N PHE A 322 -4.16 20.14 9.38
CA PHE A 322 -4.15 19.24 10.53
C PHE A 322 -5.01 19.81 11.65
N MET A 323 -5.71 18.94 12.39
CA MET A 323 -6.43 19.30 13.60
C MET A 323 -5.47 19.25 14.81
N PRO A 324 -5.15 20.38 15.47
CA PRO A 324 -4.22 20.38 16.59
C PRO A 324 -4.70 19.49 17.74
N GLY A 325 -3.78 18.74 18.34
CA GLY A 325 -4.07 17.85 19.48
C GLY A 325 -4.80 16.54 19.13
N ILE A 326 -5.05 16.27 17.84
CA ILE A 326 -5.79 15.05 17.45
C ILE A 326 -5.02 13.76 17.76
N ILE A 327 -3.69 13.79 17.63
CA ILE A 327 -2.79 12.67 17.94
C ILE A 327 -2.37 12.75 19.41
N THR A 328 -2.74 11.74 20.18
CA THR A 328 -2.33 11.51 21.56
C THR A 328 -1.10 10.61 21.57
N VAL A 329 0.05 11.14 22.00
CA VAL A 329 1.36 10.46 21.94
C VAL A 329 1.33 9.03 22.51
N ASP A 330 0.75 8.84 23.69
CA ASP A 330 0.74 7.54 24.37
C ASP A 330 -0.22 6.51 23.77
N LYS A 331 -1.10 6.92 22.85
CA LYS A 331 -2.18 6.06 22.30
C LYS A 331 -2.13 5.89 20.81
N ASP A 332 -1.69 6.91 20.09
CA ASP A 332 -1.83 7.02 18.65
C ASP A 332 -0.51 6.88 17.90
N LEU A 333 0.61 6.66 18.61
CA LEU A 333 1.92 6.43 18.01
C LEU A 333 2.35 4.97 18.11
N GLY A 334 2.99 4.52 17.04
CA GLY A 334 3.67 3.25 16.87
C GLY A 334 5.14 3.47 16.58
N ALA A 335 5.78 2.53 15.88
CA ALA A 335 7.24 2.49 15.77
C ALA A 335 7.84 3.79 15.22
N SER A 336 8.99 4.18 15.77
CA SER A 336 9.70 5.42 15.44
C SER A 336 8.81 6.67 15.47
N TYR A 337 7.90 6.77 16.44
CA TYR A 337 6.96 7.89 16.62
C TYR A 337 6.04 8.15 15.42
N HIS A 338 5.83 7.17 14.53
CA HIS A 338 4.85 7.27 13.46
C HIS A 338 3.44 6.97 13.98
N PRO A 339 2.36 7.45 13.33
CA PRO A 339 1.01 7.09 13.73
C PRO A 339 0.78 5.58 13.66
N ASN A 340 0.33 4.98 14.77
CA ASN A 340 -0.19 3.61 14.75
C ASN A 340 -1.57 3.59 14.07
N TYR A 341 -2.22 2.43 14.04
CA TYR A 341 -3.54 2.32 13.42
C TYR A 341 -4.59 3.31 13.97
N SER A 342 -4.65 3.52 15.29
CA SER A 342 -5.55 4.52 15.90
C SER A 342 -5.24 5.94 15.41
N GLY A 343 -3.95 6.31 15.39
CA GLY A 343 -3.52 7.60 14.86
C GLY A 343 -3.91 7.79 13.39
N GLN A 344 -3.69 6.77 12.56
CA GLN A 344 -4.07 6.78 11.13
C GLN A 344 -5.58 6.89 10.92
N GLN A 345 -6.40 6.24 11.75
CA GLN A 345 -7.86 6.40 11.72
C GLN A 345 -8.26 7.85 11.98
N LYS A 346 -7.64 8.50 12.97
CA LYS A 346 -7.91 9.91 13.25
C LYS A 346 -7.50 10.81 12.09
N LEU A 347 -6.33 10.60 11.50
CA LEU A 347 -5.89 11.33 10.30
C LEU A 347 -6.88 11.15 9.13
N CYS A 348 -7.35 9.92 8.89
CA CYS A 348 -8.40 9.66 7.89
C CYS A 348 -9.66 10.48 8.18
N MET A 349 -10.15 10.47 9.42
CA MET A 349 -11.38 11.17 9.78
C MET A 349 -11.28 12.70 9.67
N THR A 350 -10.08 13.28 9.73
CA THR A 350 -9.90 14.70 9.42
C THR A 350 -10.01 15.04 7.94
N LEU A 351 -9.85 14.05 7.04
CA LEU A 351 -9.89 14.24 5.59
C LEU A 351 -11.27 13.97 4.98
N VAL A 352 -12.06 13.08 5.59
CA VAL A 352 -13.38 12.66 5.09
C VAL A 352 -14.28 13.84 4.72
N PRO A 353 -14.53 14.85 5.59
CA PRO A 353 -15.42 15.96 5.24
C PRO A 353 -14.93 16.79 4.05
N LEU A 354 -13.60 17.00 3.95
CA LEU A 354 -13.03 17.77 2.84
C LEU A 354 -13.15 17.00 1.53
N VAL A 355 -12.84 15.70 1.51
CA VAL A 355 -13.01 14.87 0.31
C VAL A 355 -14.47 14.83 -0.12
N SER A 356 -15.40 14.72 0.82
CA SER A 356 -16.83 14.79 0.52
C SER A 356 -17.21 16.12 -0.14
N ALA A 357 -16.75 17.24 0.42
CA ALA A 357 -17.03 18.57 -0.13
C ALA A 357 -16.42 18.80 -1.53
N VAL A 358 -15.21 18.30 -1.77
CA VAL A 358 -14.49 18.46 -3.05
C VAL A 358 -15.07 17.56 -4.13
N MET A 359 -15.36 16.29 -3.80
CA MET A 359 -15.73 15.26 -4.77
C MET A 359 -17.24 15.04 -4.89
N GLY A 360 -18.04 15.60 -3.98
CA GLY A 360 -19.46 15.29 -3.85
C GLY A 360 -19.73 13.84 -3.45
N TRP A 361 -18.76 13.18 -2.81
CA TRP A 361 -18.92 11.80 -2.34
C TRP A 361 -19.61 11.80 -0.97
N GLU A 362 -20.74 11.12 -0.85
CA GLU A 362 -21.52 11.08 0.38
C GLU A 362 -20.75 10.48 1.56
N ILE A 363 -20.99 11.06 2.74
CA ILE A 363 -20.52 10.58 4.04
C ILE A 363 -21.56 9.55 4.51
N ASN A 364 -21.11 8.32 4.74
CA ASN A 364 -21.93 7.21 5.23
C ASN A 364 -21.76 6.99 6.73
#